data_AF-A0A1J5IZ39-F1
#
_entry.id   AF-A0A1J5IZ39-F1
#
_cell.length_a   1.000
_cell.length_b   1.000
_cell.length_c   1.000
_cell.angle_alpha   90.00
_cell.angle_beta   90.00
_cell.angle_gamma   90.00
#
_symmetry.space_group_name_H-M   'P 1'
#
loop_
_entity.id
_entity.type
_entity.pdbx_description
1 polymer ?
#
loop_
_entity_poly.entity_id
_entity_poly.type
_entity_poly.pdbx_seq_one_letter_code
_entity_poly.pdbx_strand_id
1 'polypeptide(L)'
;MQTDADQTVELKRNRLQIMTLISLVGFLLAVVVYYIRAYYQGLSYPQSTFLFFPGDRFNDFFNIAKVTKNLDPYFEFGGAFGNYFPLAYLFVYPFSLIADQWQALYWFTVVFCLLFCGFLFFHFVLRQAGTHRIDLFTWFPIVTMLVSYPVLFTVDRGNIELYVFGCCALFLLLFQKKQYTAASICLAAAISMKLYPAVFLIFLLSEKKYRQSIIVCLATAVLSVGALLLFRGTITSNLEGLKHGLDWYTTSYVKNFNILEGINYNESYFSVFRILSVLGYLKISLGQLLTPYLIATMVGFALVTGYVIWVEKEIWKQVMLLVGSMILLPYVSADYKLIHLFLPIALFVASPSRSRLDGMYAVIFGLLVIPKTYFTTPEGINWNSLINILLMTVLCGLIILDRFVLSRRQTASIKTGEDEP
;
A
#
# COMPACT_ATOMS: atom_id res chain seq x y z
N MET A 1 36.32 12.47 -0.36
CA MET A 1 35.62 12.09 0.90
C MET A 1 34.57 13.12 1.31
N GLN A 2 34.92 14.41 1.49
CA GLN A 2 33.93 15.46 1.78
C GLN A 2 32.99 15.72 0.58
N THR A 3 33.53 15.67 -0.64
CA THR A 3 32.80 15.81 -1.91
C THR A 3 31.74 14.72 -2.15
N ASP A 4 31.98 13.46 -1.78
CA ASP A 4 31.04 12.35 -2.04
C ASP A 4 29.86 12.34 -1.05
N ALA A 5 30.12 12.79 0.18
CA ALA A 5 29.10 12.97 1.19
C ALA A 5 28.13 14.09 0.79
N ASP A 6 28.66 15.24 0.35
CA ASP A 6 27.88 16.37 -0.12
C ASP A 6 27.03 16.01 -1.35
N GLN A 7 27.64 15.30 -2.30
CA GLN A 7 26.97 14.76 -3.49
C GLN A 7 25.84 13.78 -3.17
N THR A 8 25.98 12.98 -2.11
CA THR A 8 24.94 12.04 -1.66
C THR A 8 23.79 12.78 -1.00
N VAL A 9 24.08 13.79 -0.18
CA VAL A 9 23.06 14.64 0.45
C VAL A 9 22.25 15.39 -0.61
N GLU A 10 22.92 15.98 -1.61
CA GLU A 10 22.28 16.69 -2.72
C GLU A 10 21.34 15.78 -3.53
N LEU A 11 21.79 14.55 -3.84
CA LEU A 11 20.95 13.57 -4.54
C LEU A 11 19.64 13.28 -3.79
N LYS A 12 19.75 12.99 -2.48
CA LYS A 12 18.58 12.69 -1.64
C LYS A 12 17.62 13.87 -1.59
N ARG A 13 18.18 15.08 -1.44
CA ARG A 13 17.42 16.34 -1.45
C ARG A 13 16.68 16.54 -2.77
N ASN A 14 17.34 16.32 -3.91
CA ASN A 14 16.74 16.48 -5.24
C ASN A 14 15.56 15.52 -5.45
N ARG A 15 15.72 14.24 -5.08
CA ARG A 15 14.62 13.26 -5.13
C ARG A 15 13.42 13.71 -4.31
N LEU A 16 13.67 14.13 -3.07
CA LEU A 16 12.63 14.58 -2.16
C LEU A 16 11.92 15.84 -2.66
N GLN A 17 12.66 16.81 -3.20
CA GLN A 17 12.11 18.05 -3.73
C GLN A 17 11.18 17.80 -4.93
N ILE A 18 11.59 16.98 -5.89
CA ILE A 18 10.75 16.60 -7.04
C ILE A 18 9.44 15.99 -6.56
N MET A 19 9.52 15.02 -5.65
CA MET A 19 8.34 14.34 -5.13
C MET A 19 7.43 15.28 -4.35
N THR A 20 8.00 16.12 -3.50
CA THR A 20 7.27 17.10 -2.68
C THR A 20 6.56 18.12 -3.56
N LEU A 21 7.24 18.63 -4.60
CA LEU A 21 6.67 19.59 -5.54
C LEU A 21 5.48 18.99 -6.30
N ILE A 22 5.63 17.78 -6.86
CA ILE A 22 4.54 17.10 -7.58
C ILE A 22 3.36 16.84 -6.64
N SER A 23 3.64 16.35 -5.42
CA SER A 23 2.61 16.07 -4.42
C SER A 23 1.82 17.32 -4.05
N LEU A 24 2.51 18.43 -3.79
CA LEU A 24 1.91 19.71 -3.45
C LEU A 24 1.06 20.26 -4.58
N VAL A 25 1.63 20.34 -5.79
CA VAL A 25 0.92 20.86 -6.97
C VAL A 25 -0.30 20.00 -7.28
N GLY A 26 -0.16 18.67 -7.23
CA GLY A 26 -1.26 17.75 -7.45
C GLY A 26 -2.36 17.86 -6.39
N PHE A 27 -2.00 18.03 -5.12
CA PHE A 27 -2.97 18.27 -4.05
C PHE A 27 -3.72 19.60 -4.23
N LEU A 28 -3.00 20.69 -4.48
CA LEU A 28 -3.62 22.01 -4.70
C LEU A 28 -4.54 21.99 -5.92
N LEU A 29 -4.11 21.37 -7.01
CA LEU A 29 -4.93 21.19 -8.20
C LEU A 29 -6.22 20.40 -7.90
N ALA A 30 -6.11 19.31 -7.13
CA ALA A 30 -7.26 18.53 -6.69
C ALA A 30 -8.25 19.40 -5.91
N VAL A 31 -7.78 20.09 -4.88
CA VAL A 31 -8.64 20.94 -4.04
C VAL A 31 -9.35 22.00 -4.90
N VAL A 32 -8.61 22.71 -5.76
CA VAL A 32 -9.18 23.76 -6.63
C VAL A 32 -10.22 23.18 -7.59
N VAL A 33 -9.89 22.12 -8.33
CA VAL A 33 -10.79 21.53 -9.31
C VAL A 33 -12.08 21.04 -8.66
N TYR A 34 -11.98 20.31 -7.55
CA TYR A 34 -13.15 19.75 -6.89
C TYR A 34 -13.98 20.81 -6.15
N TYR A 35 -13.34 21.85 -5.61
CA TYR A 35 -14.06 23.01 -5.09
C TYR A 35 -14.88 23.70 -6.19
N ILE A 36 -14.29 23.90 -7.38
CA ILE A 36 -15.00 24.48 -8.53
C ILE A 36 -16.19 23.61 -8.93
N ARG A 37 -15.99 22.29 -9.05
CA ARG A 37 -17.05 21.34 -9.43
C ARG A 37 -18.20 21.29 -8.43
N ALA A 38 -17.89 21.22 -7.14
CA ALA A 38 -18.91 21.12 -6.11
C ALA A 38 -19.65 22.44 -5.92
N TYR A 39 -18.93 23.55 -5.75
CA TYR A 39 -19.53 24.82 -5.33
C TYR A 39 -20.06 25.66 -6.50
N TYR A 40 -19.29 25.80 -7.58
CA TYR A 40 -19.68 26.67 -8.69
C TYR A 40 -20.47 25.95 -9.77
N GLN A 41 -20.21 24.66 -10.00
CA GLN A 41 -20.93 23.86 -11.00
C GLN A 41 -22.09 23.05 -10.42
N GLY A 42 -22.20 22.96 -9.08
CA GLY A 42 -23.25 22.22 -8.40
C GLY A 42 -23.23 20.72 -8.67
N LEU A 43 -22.09 20.16 -9.10
CA LEU A 43 -21.97 18.73 -9.38
C LEU A 43 -21.96 17.94 -8.06
N SER A 44 -22.59 16.77 -8.07
CA SER A 44 -22.65 15.86 -6.92
C SER A 44 -21.53 14.81 -6.97
N TYR A 45 -21.52 13.85 -6.05
CA TYR A 45 -20.64 12.69 -6.14
C TYR A 45 -20.99 11.87 -7.40
N PRO A 46 -20.00 11.40 -8.19
CA PRO A 46 -18.56 11.36 -7.91
C PRO A 46 -17.75 12.57 -8.39
N GLN A 47 -18.35 13.57 -9.04
CA GLN A 47 -17.60 14.70 -9.59
C GLN A 47 -17.23 15.79 -8.56
N SER A 48 -17.81 15.75 -7.36
CA SER A 48 -17.62 16.76 -6.30
C SER A 48 -16.44 16.52 -5.37
N THR A 49 -15.81 15.35 -5.40
CA THR A 49 -14.68 15.00 -4.54
C THR A 49 -13.78 13.96 -5.18
N PHE A 50 -12.49 13.99 -4.85
CA PHE A 50 -11.56 12.91 -5.22
C PHE A 50 -11.51 11.76 -4.20
N LEU A 51 -12.19 11.92 -3.07
CA LEU A 51 -12.32 10.90 -2.02
C LEU A 51 -13.54 10.02 -2.25
N PHE A 52 -13.77 9.07 -1.34
CA PHE A 52 -14.86 8.12 -1.48
C PHE A 52 -16.25 8.79 -1.30
N PHE A 53 -17.30 8.01 -1.50
CA PHE A 53 -18.68 8.46 -1.33
C PHE A 53 -18.90 9.09 0.07
N PRO A 54 -19.31 10.38 0.18
CA PRO A 54 -19.44 11.05 1.47
C PRO A 54 -20.39 10.40 2.45
N GLY A 55 -21.45 9.74 1.97
CA GLY A 55 -22.41 9.01 2.81
C GLY A 55 -21.86 7.70 3.38
N ASP A 56 -20.71 7.22 2.88
CA ASP A 56 -20.04 6.01 3.37
C ASP A 56 -18.71 6.34 4.06
N ARG A 57 -18.44 7.61 4.37
CA ARG A 57 -17.19 8.04 5.00
C ARG A 57 -16.98 7.36 6.36
N PHE A 58 -15.75 6.91 6.59
CA PHE A 58 -15.28 6.22 7.80
C PHE A 58 -15.95 4.87 8.07
N ASN A 59 -16.78 4.36 7.16
CA ASN A 59 -17.53 3.15 7.44
C ASN A 59 -16.66 1.90 7.55
N ASP A 60 -15.44 1.88 7.00
CA ASP A 60 -14.54 0.74 7.25
C ASP A 60 -14.16 0.65 8.74
N PHE A 61 -14.08 1.78 9.46
CA PHE A 61 -13.88 1.83 10.91
C PHE A 61 -15.16 1.52 11.68
N PHE A 62 -16.26 2.21 11.37
CA PHE A 62 -17.51 2.03 12.14
C PHE A 62 -18.07 0.62 12.01
N ASN A 63 -17.98 0.03 10.82
CA ASN A 63 -18.44 -1.34 10.59
C ASN A 63 -17.62 -2.34 11.39
N ILE A 64 -16.28 -2.26 11.35
CA ILE A 64 -15.43 -3.20 12.10
C ILE A 64 -15.56 -3.00 13.61
N ALA A 65 -15.66 -1.76 14.10
CA ALA A 65 -15.89 -1.48 15.52
C ALA A 65 -17.24 -2.05 15.99
N LYS A 66 -18.30 -1.86 15.20
CA LYS A 66 -19.64 -2.38 15.50
C LYS A 66 -19.64 -3.90 15.65
N VAL A 67 -19.10 -4.64 14.69
CA VAL A 67 -19.15 -6.12 14.71
C VAL A 67 -18.20 -6.74 15.73
N THR A 68 -17.18 -6.02 16.14
CA THR A 68 -16.20 -6.49 17.13
C THR A 68 -16.70 -6.32 18.57
N LYS A 69 -17.69 -5.44 18.80
CA LYS A 69 -18.10 -5.02 20.15
C LYS A 69 -18.43 -6.16 21.11
N ASN A 70 -19.04 -7.24 20.61
CA ASN A 70 -19.41 -8.40 21.42
C ASN A 70 -18.44 -9.58 21.30
N LEU A 71 -17.29 -9.39 20.63
CA LEU A 71 -16.33 -10.44 20.29
C LEU A 71 -16.96 -11.56 19.46
N ASP A 72 -17.92 -11.23 18.59
CA ASP A 72 -18.55 -12.16 17.64
C ASP A 72 -18.54 -11.59 16.21
N PRO A 73 -17.34 -11.30 15.66
CA PRO A 73 -17.21 -10.52 14.43
C PRO A 73 -17.70 -11.25 13.17
N TYR A 74 -17.89 -12.57 13.23
CA TYR A 74 -18.22 -13.39 12.06
C TYR A 74 -19.70 -13.73 11.93
N PHE A 75 -20.47 -13.71 13.02
CA PHE A 75 -21.86 -14.15 13.01
C PHE A 75 -22.87 -13.07 13.37
N GLU A 76 -22.52 -12.08 14.19
CA GLU A 76 -23.48 -11.10 14.72
C GLU A 76 -24.20 -10.30 13.61
N PHE A 77 -23.49 -9.96 12.53
CA PHE A 77 -24.03 -9.15 11.42
C PHE A 77 -23.89 -9.83 10.05
N GLY A 78 -23.51 -11.11 10.01
CA GLY A 78 -23.37 -11.91 8.80
C GLY A 78 -22.10 -11.66 7.96
N GLY A 79 -21.99 -12.38 6.84
CA GLY A 79 -20.75 -12.49 6.06
C GLY A 79 -20.19 -11.20 5.46
N ALA A 80 -21.01 -10.16 5.25
CA ALA A 80 -20.55 -8.88 4.70
C ALA A 80 -19.53 -8.16 5.60
N PHE A 81 -19.58 -8.45 6.90
CA PHE A 81 -18.75 -7.80 7.92
C PHE A 81 -17.66 -8.72 8.49
N GLY A 82 -17.74 -10.02 8.19
CA GLY A 82 -16.85 -11.07 8.69
C GLY A 82 -15.62 -11.37 7.80
N ASN A 83 -15.14 -10.41 6.99
CA ASN A 83 -14.12 -10.64 5.97
C ASN A 83 -12.67 -10.24 6.37
N TYR A 84 -12.46 -9.71 7.58
CA TYR A 84 -11.13 -9.44 8.11
C TYR A 84 -10.53 -10.64 8.87
N PHE A 85 -9.21 -10.67 8.97
CA PHE A 85 -8.50 -11.69 9.72
C PHE A 85 -8.63 -11.41 11.24
N PRO A 86 -8.54 -12.46 12.09
CA PRO A 86 -8.90 -12.37 13.50
C PRO A 86 -8.23 -11.24 14.28
N LEU A 87 -6.93 -11.00 14.05
CA LEU A 87 -6.21 -9.96 14.79
C LEU A 87 -6.71 -8.55 14.46
N ALA A 88 -7.28 -8.31 13.27
CA ALA A 88 -7.82 -7.00 12.92
C ALA A 88 -9.01 -6.62 13.82
N TYR A 89 -9.91 -7.55 14.08
CA TYR A 89 -11.02 -7.32 15.02
C TYR A 89 -10.48 -7.11 16.42
N LEU A 90 -9.60 -8.00 16.92
CA LEU A 90 -9.06 -7.85 18.26
C LEU A 90 -8.28 -6.53 18.45
N PHE A 91 -7.60 -6.06 17.41
CA PHE A 91 -6.92 -4.76 17.41
C PHE A 91 -7.91 -3.59 17.53
N VAL A 92 -9.06 -3.67 16.85
CA VAL A 92 -10.10 -2.63 16.91
C VAL A 92 -10.91 -2.70 18.21
N TYR A 93 -10.97 -3.85 18.87
CA TYR A 93 -11.81 -4.07 20.05
C TYR A 93 -11.71 -2.99 21.14
N PRO A 94 -10.53 -2.48 21.55
CA PRO A 94 -10.46 -1.40 22.53
C PRO A 94 -11.20 -0.13 22.09
N PHE A 95 -11.22 0.18 20.79
CA PHE A 95 -11.93 1.32 20.23
C PHE A 95 -13.45 1.09 20.19
N SER A 96 -13.91 -0.16 20.02
CA SER A 96 -15.35 -0.47 20.05
C SER A 96 -15.98 -0.34 21.44
N LEU A 97 -15.15 -0.34 22.49
CA LEU A 97 -15.59 -0.11 23.88
C LEU A 97 -15.82 1.36 24.22
N ILE A 98 -15.29 2.30 23.42
CA ILE A 98 -15.50 3.73 23.64
C ILE A 98 -16.95 4.07 23.28
N ALA A 99 -17.69 4.66 24.22
CA ALA A 99 -19.12 4.92 24.06
C ALA A 99 -19.43 5.83 22.86
N ASP A 100 -18.66 6.91 22.71
CA ASP A 100 -18.73 7.77 21.54
C ASP A 100 -17.81 7.25 20.42
N GLN A 101 -18.42 6.72 19.35
CA GLN A 101 -17.69 6.16 18.23
C GLN A 101 -16.93 7.23 17.42
N TRP A 102 -17.33 8.49 17.46
CA TRP A 102 -16.56 9.58 16.82
C TRP A 102 -15.28 9.87 17.59
N GLN A 103 -15.35 9.83 18.92
CA GLN A 103 -14.16 9.91 19.76
C GLN A 103 -13.24 8.70 19.53
N ALA A 104 -13.80 7.50 19.35
CA ALA A 104 -13.04 6.30 19.02
C ALA A 104 -12.28 6.46 17.69
N LEU A 105 -12.95 6.95 16.66
CA LEU A 105 -12.36 7.26 15.36
C LEU A 105 -11.24 8.30 15.48
N TYR A 106 -11.45 9.37 16.27
CA TYR A 106 -10.43 10.38 16.52
C TYR A 106 -9.14 9.77 17.06
N TRP A 107 -9.23 8.94 18.12
CA TRP A 107 -8.06 8.26 18.67
C TRP A 107 -7.42 7.29 17.70
N PHE A 108 -8.24 6.55 16.95
CA PHE A 108 -7.78 5.66 15.89
C PHE A 108 -6.99 6.41 14.82
N THR A 109 -7.41 7.61 14.42
CA THR A 109 -6.65 8.43 13.46
C THR A 109 -5.41 9.06 14.09
N VAL A 110 -5.47 9.55 15.32
CA VAL A 110 -4.32 10.16 16.02
C VAL A 110 -3.17 9.16 16.17
N VAL A 111 -3.45 7.94 16.60
CA VAL A 111 -2.43 6.89 16.74
C VAL A 111 -1.76 6.62 15.40
N PHE A 112 -2.53 6.51 14.32
CA PHE A 112 -1.98 6.37 12.98
C PHE A 112 -1.09 7.56 12.59
N CYS A 113 -1.56 8.80 12.77
CA CYS A 113 -0.79 10.00 12.43
C CYS A 113 0.55 10.03 13.15
N LEU A 114 0.60 9.67 14.44
CA LEU A 114 1.85 9.59 15.21
C LEU A 114 2.80 8.53 14.63
N LEU A 115 2.30 7.34 14.29
CA LEU A 115 3.10 6.28 13.68
C LEU A 115 3.65 6.71 12.30
N PHE A 116 2.80 7.30 11.47
CA PHE A 116 3.16 7.76 10.13
C PHE A 116 4.19 8.89 10.18
N CYS A 117 3.93 9.93 10.98
CA CYS A 117 4.87 11.03 11.21
C CYS A 117 6.20 10.53 11.76
N GLY A 118 6.19 9.60 12.73
CA GLY A 118 7.40 9.01 13.28
C GLY A 118 8.22 8.25 12.23
N PHE A 119 7.55 7.49 11.37
CA PHE A 119 8.18 6.79 10.24
C PHE A 119 8.83 7.77 9.25
N LEU A 120 8.09 8.79 8.79
CA LEU A 120 8.62 9.79 7.87
C LEU A 120 9.75 10.59 8.52
N PHE A 121 9.61 10.96 9.80
CA PHE A 121 10.65 11.67 10.53
C PHE A 121 11.96 10.87 10.58
N PHE A 122 11.89 9.58 10.85
CA PHE A 122 13.07 8.72 10.84
C PHE A 122 13.77 8.69 9.46
N HIS A 123 12.99 8.55 8.38
CA HIS A 123 13.56 8.40 7.03
C HIS A 123 14.00 9.71 6.39
N PHE A 124 13.26 10.81 6.60
CA PHE A 124 13.54 12.09 5.97
C PHE A 124 14.37 13.03 6.83
N VAL A 125 14.33 12.89 8.16
CA VAL A 125 15.10 13.78 9.04
C VAL A 125 16.35 13.06 9.52
N LEU A 126 16.19 11.96 10.27
CA LEU A 126 17.32 11.30 10.93
C LEU A 126 18.31 10.65 9.95
N ARG A 127 17.84 10.17 8.79
CA ARG A 127 18.70 9.54 7.76
C ARG A 127 19.24 10.49 6.69
N GLN A 128 18.76 11.73 6.65
CA GLN A 128 19.29 12.77 5.77
C GLN A 128 20.21 13.74 6.50
N ALA A 129 20.08 13.89 7.82
CA ALA A 129 20.89 14.80 8.62
C ALA A 129 22.34 14.31 8.78
N GLY A 130 23.17 14.63 7.79
CA GLY A 130 24.58 14.94 8.03
C GLY A 130 24.66 16.28 8.76
N THR A 131 24.57 16.26 10.09
CA THR A 131 25.03 17.32 11.02
C THR A 131 24.46 18.75 10.94
N HIS A 132 23.41 19.08 10.18
CA HIS A 132 22.82 20.44 10.20
C HIS A 132 21.34 20.51 10.59
N ARG A 133 20.98 21.68 11.14
CA ARG A 133 19.70 22.01 11.79
C ARG A 133 18.50 21.55 10.95
N ILE A 134 17.49 20.98 11.62
CA ILE A 134 16.18 20.69 11.03
C ILE A 134 15.58 22.03 10.55
N ASP A 135 15.58 22.25 9.24
CA ASP A 135 15.05 23.46 8.63
C ASP A 135 13.62 23.26 8.10
N LEU A 136 13.00 24.34 7.61
CA LEU A 136 11.65 24.29 7.07
C LEU A 136 11.52 23.28 5.90
N PHE A 137 12.60 23.12 5.11
CA PHE A 137 12.66 22.18 3.99
C PHE A 137 12.64 20.71 4.44
N THR A 138 12.96 20.44 5.70
CA THR A 138 12.93 19.11 6.30
C THR A 138 11.51 18.72 6.75
N TRP A 139 10.73 19.68 7.27
CA TRP A 139 9.34 19.46 7.71
C TRP A 139 8.33 19.49 6.56
N PHE A 140 8.58 20.31 5.54
CA PHE A 140 7.65 20.52 4.44
C PHE A 140 7.26 19.21 3.71
N PRO A 141 8.19 18.27 3.39
CA PRO A 141 7.85 16.98 2.81
C PRO A 141 6.92 16.13 3.69
N ILE A 142 7.14 16.13 5.02
CA ILE A 142 6.30 15.37 5.96
C ILE A 142 4.85 15.87 5.88
N VAL A 143 4.65 17.18 5.91
CA VAL A 143 3.32 17.79 5.80
C VAL A 143 2.69 17.49 4.45
N THR A 144 3.42 17.64 3.35
CA THR A 144 2.87 17.35 2.00
C THR A 144 2.49 15.89 1.81
N MET A 145 3.19 14.95 2.45
CA MET A 145 2.86 13.53 2.38
C MET A 145 1.66 13.17 3.27
N LEU A 146 1.45 13.86 4.40
CA LEU A 146 0.24 13.69 5.21
C LEU A 146 -1.04 14.08 4.47
N VAL A 147 -0.97 15.07 3.58
CA VAL A 147 -2.10 15.52 2.76
C VAL A 147 -2.13 14.87 1.37
N SER A 148 -1.33 13.84 1.15
CA SER A 148 -1.31 13.09 -0.10
C SER A 148 -2.58 12.26 -0.27
N TYR A 149 -2.90 11.91 -1.51
CA TYR A 149 -4.09 11.12 -1.83
C TYR A 149 -4.15 9.78 -1.09
N PRO A 150 -3.10 8.94 -1.07
CA PRO A 150 -3.16 7.66 -0.36
C PRO A 150 -3.44 7.81 1.13
N VAL A 151 -2.92 8.85 1.80
CA VAL A 151 -3.19 9.08 3.23
C VAL A 151 -4.62 9.56 3.41
N LEU A 152 -5.03 10.59 2.66
CA LEU A 152 -6.38 11.15 2.77
C LEU A 152 -7.46 10.12 2.48
N PHE A 153 -7.26 9.28 1.45
CA PHE A 153 -8.23 8.24 1.09
C PHE A 153 -8.33 7.16 2.18
N THR A 154 -7.21 6.67 2.70
CA THR A 154 -7.23 5.66 3.76
C THR A 154 -7.86 6.19 5.06
N VAL A 155 -7.61 7.47 5.39
CA VAL A 155 -8.25 8.14 6.54
C VAL A 155 -9.73 8.36 6.30
N ASP A 156 -10.14 8.84 5.10
CA ASP A 156 -11.54 9.03 4.72
C ASP A 156 -12.34 7.72 4.82
N ARG A 157 -11.71 6.58 4.54
CA ARG A 157 -12.30 5.26 4.75
C ARG A 157 -12.30 4.78 6.20
N GLY A 158 -11.34 5.22 7.02
CA GLY A 158 -11.10 4.67 8.36
C GLY A 158 -10.58 3.21 8.31
N ASN A 159 -9.86 2.83 7.26
CA ASN A 159 -9.50 1.43 7.05
C ASN A 159 -8.36 0.96 7.97
N ILE A 160 -8.40 -0.31 8.39
CA ILE A 160 -7.32 -0.96 9.18
C ILE A 160 -5.95 -0.96 8.47
N GLU A 161 -5.92 -0.68 7.17
CA GLU A 161 -4.70 -0.50 6.37
C GLU A 161 -3.75 0.54 6.94
N LEU A 162 -4.26 1.56 7.66
CA LEU A 162 -3.45 2.50 8.43
C LEU A 162 -2.47 1.78 9.38
N TYR A 163 -2.95 0.74 10.06
CA TYR A 163 -2.22 -0.02 11.05
C TYR A 163 -1.41 -1.16 10.43
N VAL A 164 -1.93 -1.78 9.38
CA VAL A 164 -1.15 -2.75 8.60
C VAL A 164 0.08 -2.07 8.00
N PHE A 165 -0.08 -0.85 7.45
CA PHE A 165 1.03 0.00 7.03
C PHE A 165 1.99 0.29 8.20
N GLY A 166 1.48 0.71 9.36
CA GLY A 166 2.29 0.98 10.55
C GLY A 166 3.15 -0.23 10.96
N CYS A 167 2.59 -1.42 10.95
CA CYS A 167 3.32 -2.67 11.21
C CYS A 167 4.37 -2.97 10.14
N CYS A 168 4.07 -2.80 8.85
CA CYS A 168 5.03 -2.96 7.76
C CYS A 168 6.17 -1.93 7.83
N ALA A 169 5.84 -0.68 8.17
CA ALA A 169 6.80 0.40 8.37
C ALA A 169 7.74 0.09 9.54
N LEU A 170 7.20 -0.31 10.69
CA LEU A 170 7.99 -0.76 11.85
C LEU A 170 8.85 -1.99 11.52
N PHE A 171 8.31 -2.96 10.76
CA PHE A 171 9.09 -4.09 10.27
C PHE A 171 10.32 -3.62 9.49
N LEU A 172 10.17 -2.74 8.50
CA LEU A 172 11.30 -2.24 7.72
C LEU A 172 12.29 -1.43 8.57
N LEU A 173 11.79 -0.58 9.47
CA LEU A 173 12.62 0.20 10.40
C LEU A 173 13.50 -0.70 11.28
N LEU A 174 12.88 -1.68 11.94
CA LEU A 174 13.56 -2.63 12.83
C LEU A 174 14.50 -3.54 12.04
N PHE A 175 14.10 -3.94 10.84
CA PHE A 175 14.95 -4.72 9.93
C PHE A 175 16.22 -3.95 9.55
N GLN A 176 16.10 -2.67 9.17
CA GLN A 176 17.24 -1.80 8.88
C GLN A 176 18.15 -1.58 10.10
N LYS A 177 17.59 -1.58 11.31
CA LYS A 177 18.34 -1.57 12.58
C LYS A 177 18.91 -2.93 12.98
N LYS A 178 18.77 -3.95 12.13
CA LYS A 178 19.20 -5.34 12.39
C LYS A 178 18.49 -6.01 13.57
N GLN A 179 17.38 -5.45 14.05
CA GLN A 179 16.53 -6.02 15.11
C GLN A 179 15.54 -7.02 14.51
N TYR A 180 16.06 -8.07 13.89
CA TYR A 180 15.28 -8.93 13.00
C TYR A 180 14.13 -9.69 13.70
N THR A 181 14.30 -10.10 14.96
CA THR A 181 13.23 -10.78 15.71
C THR A 181 12.05 -9.84 15.97
N ALA A 182 12.31 -8.61 16.43
CA ALA A 182 11.26 -7.63 16.65
C ALA A 182 10.57 -7.26 15.32
N ALA A 183 11.36 -7.12 14.24
CA ALA A 183 10.83 -6.92 12.90
C ALA A 183 9.86 -8.06 12.50
N SER A 184 10.25 -9.32 12.72
CA SER A 184 9.39 -10.48 12.46
C SER A 184 8.06 -10.44 13.20
N ILE A 185 8.03 -9.96 14.44
CA ILE A 185 6.79 -9.81 15.21
C ILE A 185 5.88 -8.74 14.59
N CYS A 186 6.45 -7.60 14.16
CA CYS A 186 5.68 -6.57 13.46
C CYS A 186 5.09 -7.10 12.13
N LEU A 187 5.88 -7.85 11.36
CA LEU A 187 5.39 -8.45 10.12
C LEU A 187 4.31 -9.51 10.39
N ALA A 188 4.47 -10.34 11.41
CA ALA A 188 3.45 -11.31 11.82
C ALA A 188 2.13 -10.63 12.20
N ALA A 189 2.19 -9.54 12.96
CA ALA A 189 1.00 -8.75 13.30
C ALA A 189 0.32 -8.17 12.04
N ALA A 190 1.09 -7.65 11.08
CA ALA A 190 0.55 -7.18 9.80
C ALA A 190 -0.19 -8.29 9.05
N ILE A 191 0.44 -9.48 8.92
CA ILE A 191 -0.13 -10.65 8.23
C ILE A 191 -1.40 -11.16 8.93
N SER A 192 -1.41 -11.17 10.27
CA SER A 192 -2.57 -11.59 11.07
C SER A 192 -3.74 -10.61 10.99
N MET A 193 -3.53 -9.35 10.58
CA MET A 193 -4.62 -8.39 10.32
C MET A 193 -5.12 -8.46 8.87
N LYS A 194 -4.21 -8.63 7.91
CA LYS A 194 -4.52 -8.87 6.49
C LYS A 194 -3.43 -9.73 5.87
N LEU A 195 -3.77 -10.64 4.96
CA LEU A 195 -2.83 -11.64 4.44
C LEU A 195 -1.72 -11.07 3.52
N TYR A 196 -2.00 -10.02 2.74
CA TYR A 196 -1.09 -9.58 1.66
C TYR A 196 0.31 -9.09 2.12
N PRO A 197 0.58 -8.58 3.34
CA PRO A 197 1.93 -8.29 3.80
C PRO A 197 2.83 -9.51 3.83
N ALA A 198 2.28 -10.73 3.71
CA ALA A 198 3.06 -11.97 3.59
C ALA A 198 4.06 -11.94 2.42
N VAL A 199 3.86 -11.08 1.42
CA VAL A 199 4.88 -10.84 0.37
C VAL A 199 6.25 -10.43 0.96
N PHE A 200 6.30 -9.77 2.12
CA PHE A 200 7.56 -9.42 2.79
C PHE A 200 8.29 -10.61 3.43
N LEU A 201 7.68 -11.79 3.51
CA LEU A 201 8.44 -13.02 3.79
C LEU A 201 9.50 -13.26 2.73
N ILE A 202 9.20 -12.94 1.46
CA ILE A 202 10.16 -13.05 0.36
C ILE A 202 11.37 -12.16 0.60
N PHE A 203 11.16 -10.96 1.15
CA PHE A 203 12.25 -10.05 1.52
C PHE A 203 13.15 -10.62 2.63
N LEU A 204 12.58 -11.31 3.63
CA LEU A 204 13.39 -12.04 4.62
C LEU A 204 14.19 -13.19 3.99
N LEU A 205 13.58 -13.89 3.03
CA LEU A 205 14.23 -14.99 2.31
C LEU A 205 15.36 -14.50 1.39
N SER A 206 15.17 -13.38 0.69
CA SER A 206 16.22 -12.77 -0.15
C SER A 206 17.44 -12.36 0.69
N GLU A 207 17.21 -11.96 1.93
CA GLU A 207 18.23 -11.61 2.92
C GLU A 207 18.74 -12.83 3.74
N LYS A 208 18.37 -14.05 3.33
CA LYS A 208 18.75 -15.33 3.96
C LYS A 208 18.39 -15.42 5.45
N LYS A 209 17.33 -14.74 5.88
CA LYS A 209 16.84 -14.71 7.27
C LYS A 209 15.82 -15.83 7.54
N TYR A 210 16.19 -17.08 7.26
CA TYR A 210 15.28 -18.23 7.34
C TYR A 210 14.65 -18.44 8.73
N ARG A 211 15.46 -18.29 9.78
CA ARG A 211 14.97 -18.37 11.17
C ARG A 211 13.86 -17.35 11.42
N GLN A 212 14.03 -16.13 10.93
CA GLN A 212 13.06 -15.06 11.09
C GLN A 212 11.82 -15.27 10.23
N SER A 213 11.94 -15.85 9.04
CA SER A 213 10.78 -16.29 8.24
C SER A 213 9.95 -17.32 9.01
N ILE A 214 10.58 -18.30 9.67
CA ILE A 214 9.88 -19.27 10.53
C ILE A 214 9.20 -18.57 11.71
N ILE A 215 9.88 -17.62 12.37
CA ILE A 215 9.29 -16.84 13.47
C ILE A 215 8.04 -16.09 12.99
N VAL A 216 8.06 -15.48 11.80
CA VAL A 216 6.88 -14.80 11.24
C VAL A 216 5.73 -15.78 11.08
N CYS A 217 5.96 -16.97 10.49
CA CYS A 217 4.91 -17.97 10.29
C CYS A 217 4.31 -18.44 11.62
N LEU A 218 5.16 -18.77 12.59
CA LEU A 218 4.72 -19.22 13.92
C LEU A 218 3.98 -18.11 14.68
N ALA A 219 4.54 -16.90 14.71
CA ALA A 219 3.91 -15.77 15.38
C ALA A 219 2.57 -15.39 14.72
N THR A 220 2.46 -15.46 13.39
CA THR A 220 1.20 -15.24 12.66
C THR A 220 0.15 -16.26 13.09
N ALA A 221 0.52 -17.54 13.16
CA ALA A 221 -0.39 -18.59 13.62
C ALA A 221 -0.82 -18.36 15.07
N VAL A 222 0.12 -18.06 15.97
CA VAL A 222 -0.17 -17.80 17.39
C VAL A 222 -1.08 -16.57 17.57
N LEU A 223 -0.81 -15.47 16.87
CA LEU A 223 -1.62 -14.25 16.96
C LEU A 223 -3.04 -14.47 16.40
N SER A 224 -3.16 -15.16 15.27
CA SER A 224 -4.46 -15.44 14.65
C SER A 224 -5.29 -16.41 15.47
N VAL A 225 -4.70 -17.52 15.95
CA VAL A 225 -5.39 -18.49 16.81
C VAL A 225 -5.69 -17.88 18.18
N GLY A 226 -4.76 -17.11 18.74
CA GLY A 226 -4.95 -16.38 19.99
C GLY A 226 -6.13 -15.42 19.92
N ALA A 227 -6.29 -14.71 18.81
CA ALA A 227 -7.47 -13.86 18.60
C ALA A 227 -8.77 -14.68 18.48
N LEU A 228 -8.76 -15.79 17.74
CA LEU A 228 -9.93 -16.68 17.61
C LEU A 228 -10.39 -17.27 18.96
N LEU A 229 -9.46 -17.55 19.87
CA LEU A 229 -9.77 -18.06 21.21
C LEU A 229 -10.51 -17.05 22.10
N LEU A 230 -10.42 -15.76 21.79
CA LEU A 230 -11.10 -14.69 22.52
C LEU A 230 -12.49 -14.39 21.96
N PHE A 231 -12.81 -14.89 20.76
CA PHE A 231 -14.13 -14.71 20.16
C PHE A 231 -15.14 -15.71 20.72
N ARG A 232 -16.42 -15.34 20.65
CA ARG A 232 -17.53 -16.23 20.97
C ARG A 232 -17.55 -17.41 19.98
N GLY A 233 -18.07 -18.55 20.45
CA GLY A 233 -18.11 -19.77 19.67
C GLY A 233 -16.80 -20.57 19.70
N THR A 234 -16.71 -21.61 18.89
CA THR A 234 -15.50 -22.44 18.78
C THR A 234 -14.56 -21.87 17.72
N ILE A 235 -13.27 -22.25 17.78
CA ILE A 235 -12.30 -21.92 16.72
C ILE A 235 -12.81 -22.38 15.35
N THR A 236 -13.38 -23.59 15.27
CA THR A 236 -13.90 -24.16 14.02
C THR A 236 -15.04 -23.33 13.45
N SER A 237 -16.00 -22.94 14.29
CA SER A 237 -17.11 -22.07 13.90
C SER A 237 -16.59 -20.73 13.39
N ASN A 238 -15.68 -20.06 14.11
CA ASN A 238 -15.12 -18.80 13.66
C ASN A 238 -14.31 -18.91 12.35
N LEU A 239 -13.62 -20.03 12.10
CA LEU A 239 -12.97 -20.29 10.82
C LEU A 239 -13.96 -20.48 9.66
N GLU A 240 -15.08 -21.15 9.91
CA GLU A 240 -16.18 -21.27 8.94
C GLU A 240 -16.81 -19.90 8.65
N GLY A 241 -17.02 -19.08 9.68
CA GLY A 241 -17.49 -17.70 9.56
C GLY A 241 -16.55 -16.82 8.73
N LEU A 242 -15.24 -16.89 8.98
CA LEU A 242 -14.23 -16.22 8.17
C LEU A 242 -14.27 -16.67 6.70
N LYS A 243 -14.33 -17.98 6.45
CA LYS A 243 -14.44 -18.52 5.10
C LYS A 243 -15.67 -17.99 4.39
N HIS A 244 -16.83 -18.04 5.05
CA HIS A 244 -18.08 -17.51 4.50
C HIS A 244 -17.99 -16.00 4.21
N GLY A 245 -17.33 -15.22 5.08
CA GLY A 245 -17.09 -13.80 4.84
C GLY A 245 -16.18 -13.53 3.64
N LEU A 246 -15.12 -14.33 3.44
CA LEU A 246 -14.24 -14.24 2.28
C LEU A 246 -14.94 -14.66 0.98
N ASP A 247 -15.79 -15.70 1.03
CA ASP A 247 -16.60 -16.15 -0.11
C ASP A 247 -17.65 -15.10 -0.50
N TRP A 248 -18.31 -14.48 0.50
CA TRP A 248 -19.20 -13.35 0.29
C TRP A 248 -18.45 -12.18 -0.34
N TYR A 249 -17.28 -11.80 0.19
CA TYR A 249 -16.46 -10.72 -0.36
C TYR A 249 -16.09 -10.98 -1.82
N THR A 250 -15.65 -12.20 -2.15
CA THR A 250 -15.34 -12.59 -3.53
C THR A 250 -16.57 -12.47 -4.42
N THR A 251 -17.72 -12.98 -3.97
CA THR A 251 -18.96 -12.96 -4.74
C THR A 251 -19.47 -11.53 -4.96
N SER A 252 -19.47 -10.72 -3.90
CA SER A 252 -19.87 -9.32 -3.93
C SER A 252 -18.98 -8.51 -4.86
N TYR A 253 -17.65 -8.62 -4.76
CA TYR A 253 -16.74 -7.77 -5.53
C TYR A 253 -16.43 -8.26 -6.95
N VAL A 254 -16.75 -9.52 -7.29
CA VAL A 254 -16.48 -10.07 -8.64
C VAL A 254 -17.76 -10.34 -9.43
N LYS A 255 -18.84 -10.81 -8.78
CA LYS A 255 -20.05 -11.28 -9.47
C LYS A 255 -21.24 -10.32 -9.34
N ASN A 256 -21.37 -9.62 -8.21
CA ASN A 256 -22.59 -8.87 -7.88
C ASN A 256 -22.37 -7.36 -7.69
N PHE A 257 -21.13 -6.87 -7.80
CA PHE A 257 -20.80 -5.49 -7.46
C PHE A 257 -21.36 -4.51 -8.49
N ASN A 258 -21.70 -3.29 -8.05
CA ASN A 258 -21.78 -2.15 -8.93
C ASN A 258 -20.42 -2.01 -9.63
N ILE A 259 -20.34 -2.45 -10.89
CA ILE A 259 -19.07 -2.65 -11.59
C ILE A 259 -18.23 -1.36 -11.58
N LEU A 260 -18.89 -0.19 -11.60
CA LEU A 260 -18.25 1.13 -11.56
C LEU A 260 -17.53 1.42 -10.23
N GLU A 261 -18.13 1.11 -9.08
CA GLU A 261 -17.43 1.24 -7.78
C GLU A 261 -16.23 0.29 -7.72
N GLY A 262 -16.35 -0.88 -8.37
CA GLY A 262 -15.31 -1.89 -8.43
C GLY A 262 -14.17 -1.53 -9.38
N ILE A 263 -14.33 -0.47 -10.16
CA ILE A 263 -13.35 0.09 -11.10
C ILE A 263 -12.73 1.36 -10.51
N ASN A 264 -13.54 2.27 -9.97
CA ASN A 264 -13.15 3.65 -9.65
C ASN A 264 -12.20 3.80 -8.46
N TYR A 265 -12.11 2.79 -7.60
CA TYR A 265 -11.16 2.80 -6.48
C TYR A 265 -10.52 1.43 -6.35
N ASN A 266 -10.00 0.87 -7.46
CA ASN A 266 -9.40 -0.45 -7.48
C ASN A 266 -8.17 -0.53 -8.40
N GLU A 267 -7.02 -0.69 -7.79
CA GLU A 267 -5.68 -0.67 -8.39
C GLU A 267 -5.18 -2.02 -8.90
N SER A 268 -6.08 -2.99 -9.03
CA SER A 268 -5.77 -4.33 -9.54
C SER A 268 -5.66 -4.36 -11.06
N TYR A 269 -4.77 -5.19 -11.62
CA TYR A 269 -4.85 -5.56 -13.03
C TYR A 269 -6.20 -6.17 -13.42
N PHE A 270 -6.92 -6.79 -12.48
CA PHE A 270 -8.26 -7.31 -12.72
C PHE A 270 -9.26 -6.20 -13.08
N SER A 271 -9.03 -4.96 -12.64
CA SER A 271 -9.83 -3.79 -13.01
C SER A 271 -9.81 -3.53 -14.51
N VAL A 272 -8.73 -3.88 -15.22
CA VAL A 272 -8.69 -3.77 -16.69
C VAL A 272 -9.75 -4.65 -17.34
N PHE A 273 -9.95 -5.88 -16.85
CA PHE A 273 -11.02 -6.75 -17.35
C PHE A 273 -12.40 -6.21 -16.99
N ARG A 274 -12.57 -5.60 -15.81
CA ARG A 274 -13.83 -4.92 -15.43
C ARG A 274 -14.17 -3.80 -16.40
N ILE A 275 -13.19 -2.97 -16.74
CA ILE A 275 -13.36 -1.87 -17.70
C ILE A 275 -13.73 -2.41 -19.09
N LEU A 276 -13.00 -3.42 -19.59
CA LEU A 276 -13.34 -4.06 -20.87
C LEU A 276 -14.73 -4.69 -20.86
N SER A 277 -15.20 -5.19 -19.70
CA SER A 277 -16.56 -5.70 -19.55
C SER A 277 -17.60 -4.60 -19.62
N VAL A 278 -17.40 -3.45 -18.95
CA VAL A 278 -18.32 -2.30 -19.01
C VAL A 278 -18.41 -1.72 -20.42
N LEU A 279 -17.28 -1.64 -21.11
CA LEU A 279 -17.20 -1.14 -22.48
C LEU A 279 -17.73 -2.14 -23.53
N GLY A 280 -18.17 -3.33 -23.12
CA GLY A 280 -18.73 -4.35 -24.04
C GLY A 280 -17.70 -5.09 -24.89
N TYR A 281 -16.39 -4.93 -24.62
CA TYR A 281 -15.33 -5.63 -25.34
C TYR A 281 -15.08 -7.06 -24.82
N LEU A 282 -15.55 -7.37 -23.62
CA LEU A 282 -15.36 -8.69 -23.00
C LEU A 282 -16.58 -9.59 -23.22
N LYS A 283 -16.38 -10.70 -23.94
CA LYS A 283 -17.45 -11.68 -24.27
C LYS A 283 -17.68 -12.75 -23.21
N ILE A 284 -16.82 -12.81 -22.19
CA ILE A 284 -16.85 -13.80 -21.11
C ILE A 284 -17.12 -13.10 -19.79
N SER A 285 -17.79 -13.80 -18.87
CA SER A 285 -18.10 -13.21 -17.56
C SER A 285 -16.84 -13.04 -16.70
N LEU A 286 -16.82 -12.02 -15.85
CA LEU A 286 -15.73 -11.80 -14.89
C LEU A 286 -15.52 -12.99 -13.95
N GLY A 287 -16.59 -13.70 -13.61
CA GLY A 287 -16.52 -14.93 -12.81
C GLY A 287 -15.76 -16.07 -13.50
N GLN A 288 -15.93 -16.22 -14.82
CA GLN A 288 -15.16 -17.21 -15.61
C GLN A 288 -13.69 -16.81 -15.75
N LEU A 289 -13.37 -15.51 -15.73
CA LEU A 289 -12.00 -15.01 -15.79
C LEU A 289 -11.24 -15.10 -14.47
N LEU A 290 -11.94 -15.23 -13.34
CA LEU A 290 -11.29 -15.18 -12.03
C LEU A 290 -10.25 -16.29 -11.86
N THR A 291 -10.59 -17.53 -12.17
CA THR A 291 -9.65 -18.66 -12.04
C THR A 291 -8.40 -18.51 -12.91
N PRO A 292 -8.48 -18.29 -14.24
CA PRO A 292 -7.28 -18.08 -15.05
C PRO A 292 -6.48 -16.84 -14.63
N TYR A 293 -7.15 -15.78 -14.16
CA TYR A 293 -6.46 -14.61 -13.60
C TYR A 293 -5.67 -14.94 -12.33
N LEU A 294 -6.24 -15.73 -11.42
CA LEU A 294 -5.55 -16.17 -10.20
C LEU A 294 -4.33 -17.04 -10.53
N ILE A 295 -4.42 -17.92 -11.54
CA ILE A 295 -3.28 -18.71 -12.03
C ILE A 295 -2.19 -17.78 -12.58
N ALA A 296 -2.56 -16.86 -13.48
CA ALA A 296 -1.61 -15.90 -14.05
C ALA A 296 -0.95 -15.02 -12.96
N THR A 297 -1.71 -14.63 -11.96
CA THR A 297 -1.25 -13.90 -10.77
C THR A 297 -0.22 -14.71 -9.98
N MET A 298 -0.47 -15.99 -9.71
CA MET A 298 0.47 -16.86 -9.00
C MET A 298 1.77 -17.02 -9.79
N VAL A 299 1.69 -17.21 -11.11
CA VAL A 299 2.87 -17.28 -11.99
C VAL A 299 3.64 -15.95 -11.97
N GLY A 300 2.96 -14.83 -12.16
CA GLY A 300 3.57 -13.50 -12.11
C GLY A 300 4.26 -13.22 -10.77
N PHE A 301 3.60 -13.56 -9.65
CA PHE A 301 4.18 -13.43 -8.32
C PHE A 301 5.41 -14.33 -8.12
N ALA A 302 5.39 -15.55 -8.64
CA ALA A 302 6.54 -16.46 -8.60
C ALA A 302 7.74 -15.89 -9.39
N LEU A 303 7.50 -15.28 -10.54
CA LEU A 303 8.54 -14.61 -11.34
C LEU A 303 9.13 -13.41 -10.60
N VAL A 304 8.29 -12.54 -10.03
CA VAL A 304 8.75 -11.40 -9.21
C VAL A 304 9.54 -11.89 -8.00
N THR A 305 9.05 -12.93 -7.32
CA THR A 305 9.73 -13.56 -6.18
C THR A 305 11.12 -14.04 -6.56
N GLY A 306 11.24 -14.77 -7.68
CA GLY A 306 12.53 -15.23 -8.17
C GLY A 306 13.49 -14.09 -8.49
N TYR A 307 12.98 -13.04 -9.14
CA TYR A 307 13.77 -11.84 -9.43
C TYR A 307 14.25 -11.14 -8.14
N VAL A 308 13.38 -10.97 -7.15
CA VAL A 308 13.72 -10.33 -5.86
C VAL A 308 14.76 -11.14 -5.08
N ILE A 309 14.63 -12.46 -5.02
CA ILE A 309 15.55 -13.32 -4.27
C ILE A 309 16.93 -13.38 -4.95
N TRP A 310 16.95 -13.61 -6.26
CA TRP A 310 18.20 -13.95 -6.94
C TRP A 310 18.88 -12.76 -7.61
N VAL A 311 18.11 -11.80 -8.15
CA VAL A 311 18.64 -10.77 -9.07
C VAL A 311 18.76 -9.39 -8.42
N GLU A 312 17.69 -8.87 -7.84
CA GLU A 312 17.67 -7.51 -7.27
C GLU A 312 18.40 -7.46 -5.92
N LYS A 313 19.15 -6.38 -5.70
CA LYS A 313 19.98 -6.16 -4.50
C LYS A 313 19.68 -4.82 -3.81
N GLU A 314 19.05 -3.88 -4.48
CA GLU A 314 18.65 -2.62 -3.86
C GLU A 314 17.34 -2.80 -3.08
N ILE A 315 17.40 -2.54 -1.77
CA ILE A 315 16.28 -2.75 -0.85
C ILE A 315 15.01 -2.01 -1.30
N TRP A 316 15.11 -0.75 -1.71
CA TRP A 316 13.94 0.03 -2.12
C TRP A 316 13.27 -0.55 -3.38
N LYS A 317 14.06 -1.12 -4.31
CA LYS A 317 13.57 -1.80 -5.52
C LYS A 317 12.88 -3.10 -5.17
N GLN A 318 13.47 -3.92 -4.30
CA GLN A 318 12.84 -5.15 -3.78
C GLN A 318 11.51 -4.84 -3.12
N VAL A 319 11.49 -3.85 -2.21
CA VAL A 319 10.27 -3.42 -1.52
C VAL A 319 9.23 -2.89 -2.49
N MET A 320 9.62 -2.11 -3.51
CA MET A 320 8.69 -1.62 -4.53
C MET A 320 8.06 -2.76 -5.34
N LEU A 321 8.84 -3.77 -5.74
CA LEU A 321 8.32 -4.93 -6.48
C LEU A 321 7.33 -5.75 -5.63
N LEU A 322 7.60 -5.92 -4.33
CA LEU A 322 6.70 -6.61 -3.40
C LEU A 322 5.43 -5.80 -3.10
N VAL A 323 5.58 -4.48 -2.89
CA VAL A 323 4.44 -3.55 -2.74
C VAL A 323 3.59 -3.51 -4.02
N GLY A 324 4.22 -3.46 -5.18
CA GLY A 324 3.54 -3.56 -6.47
C GLY A 324 2.78 -4.88 -6.60
N SER A 325 3.37 -5.99 -6.14
CA SER A 325 2.72 -7.31 -6.15
C SER A 325 1.46 -7.35 -5.29
N MET A 326 1.47 -6.77 -4.08
CA MET A 326 0.29 -6.77 -3.21
C MET A 326 -0.80 -5.77 -3.60
N ILE A 327 -0.49 -4.80 -4.48
CA ILE A 327 -1.46 -3.84 -5.01
C ILE A 327 -2.02 -4.31 -6.36
N LEU A 328 -1.16 -4.66 -7.32
CA LEU A 328 -1.55 -4.93 -8.70
C LEU A 328 -2.13 -6.32 -8.94
N LEU A 329 -1.68 -7.33 -8.19
CA LEU A 329 -2.01 -8.73 -8.47
C LEU A 329 -3.31 -9.25 -7.82
N PRO A 330 -3.74 -8.82 -6.63
CA PRO A 330 -5.02 -9.27 -6.08
C PRO A 330 -6.18 -8.77 -6.94
N TYR A 331 -7.24 -9.57 -7.13
CA TYR A 331 -8.39 -9.19 -7.97
C TYR A 331 -9.25 -8.05 -7.38
N VAL A 332 -9.04 -7.69 -6.11
CA VAL A 332 -9.54 -6.46 -5.47
C VAL A 332 -8.40 -5.80 -4.70
N SER A 333 -8.11 -4.55 -5.03
CA SER A 333 -7.10 -3.75 -4.36
C SER A 333 -7.55 -2.30 -4.27
N ALA A 334 -8.27 -1.96 -3.21
CA ALA A 334 -8.79 -0.61 -3.07
C ALA A 334 -7.69 0.43 -2.82
N ASP A 335 -7.96 1.69 -3.17
CA ASP A 335 -6.99 2.79 -3.18
C ASP A 335 -6.35 3.05 -1.81
N TYR A 336 -7.01 2.64 -0.70
CA TYR A 336 -6.40 2.71 0.63
C TYR A 336 -5.11 1.89 0.77
N LYS A 337 -4.85 0.92 -0.12
CA LYS A 337 -3.60 0.15 -0.15
C LYS A 337 -2.43 0.95 -0.73
N LEU A 338 -2.69 2.04 -1.45
CA LEU A 338 -1.65 2.91 -1.99
C LEU A 338 -0.78 3.52 -0.89
N ILE A 339 -1.27 3.57 0.36
CA ILE A 339 -0.48 4.03 1.51
C ILE A 339 0.84 3.24 1.67
N HIS A 340 0.88 1.98 1.23
CA HIS A 340 2.10 1.18 1.31
C HIS A 340 3.18 1.60 0.31
N LEU A 341 2.87 2.46 -0.67
CA LEU A 341 3.88 3.08 -1.53
C LEU A 341 4.82 3.99 -0.75
N PHE A 342 4.43 4.47 0.44
CA PHE A 342 5.35 5.21 1.31
C PHE A 342 6.53 4.37 1.80
N LEU A 343 6.41 3.03 1.82
CA LEU A 343 7.49 2.13 2.21
C LEU A 343 8.68 2.21 1.22
N PRO A 344 8.51 1.91 -0.10
CA PRO A 344 9.59 2.06 -1.06
C PRO A 344 9.99 3.52 -1.29
N ILE A 345 9.07 4.49 -1.19
CA ILE A 345 9.39 5.93 -1.30
C ILE A 345 10.40 6.36 -0.23
N ALA A 346 10.13 6.03 1.03
CA ALA A 346 11.01 6.40 2.14
C ALA A 346 12.41 5.75 2.00
N LEU A 347 12.46 4.53 1.47
CA LEU A 347 13.70 3.82 1.20
C LEU A 347 14.45 4.39 -0.01
N PHE A 348 13.75 4.76 -1.08
CA PHE A 348 14.31 5.37 -2.29
C PHE A 348 14.95 6.73 -2.00
N VAL A 349 14.24 7.61 -1.29
CA VAL A 349 14.76 8.91 -0.87
C VAL A 349 15.98 8.74 0.04
N ALA A 350 15.96 7.77 0.96
CA ALA A 350 17.09 7.52 1.86
C ALA A 350 18.26 6.78 1.20
N SER A 351 18.09 6.23 0.00
CA SER A 351 19.10 5.37 -0.66
C SER A 351 20.30 6.19 -1.13
N PRO A 352 21.54 5.75 -0.84
CA PRO A 352 22.74 6.38 -1.39
C PRO A 352 23.05 5.94 -2.82
N SER A 353 22.42 4.86 -3.32
CA SER A 353 22.64 4.38 -4.70
C SER A 353 22.21 5.43 -5.71
N ARG A 354 22.99 5.65 -6.77
CA ARG A 354 22.63 6.53 -7.89
C ARG A 354 22.16 5.69 -9.08
N SER A 355 21.07 6.12 -9.72
CA SER A 355 20.63 5.59 -11.01
C SER A 355 20.41 6.74 -11.98
N ARG A 356 20.67 6.51 -13.28
CA ARG A 356 20.33 7.49 -14.33
C ARG A 356 18.82 7.74 -14.41
N LEU A 357 18.01 6.82 -13.86
CA LEU A 357 16.56 6.91 -13.85
C LEU A 357 16.00 7.58 -12.59
N ASP A 358 16.84 8.08 -11.68
CA ASP A 358 16.40 8.65 -10.39
C ASP A 358 15.36 9.76 -10.53
N GLY A 359 15.54 10.67 -11.50
CA GLY A 359 14.56 11.71 -11.78
C GLY A 359 13.21 11.12 -12.21
N MET A 360 13.23 10.09 -13.07
CA MET A 360 12.01 9.43 -13.52
C MET A 360 11.34 8.64 -12.40
N TYR A 361 12.10 7.94 -11.54
CA TYR A 361 11.56 7.30 -10.34
C TYR A 361 10.89 8.31 -9.41
N ALA A 362 11.54 9.45 -9.14
CA ALA A 362 10.98 10.51 -8.31
C ALA A 362 9.69 11.09 -8.91
N VAL A 363 9.65 11.30 -10.23
CA VAL A 363 8.44 11.76 -10.93
C VAL A 363 7.30 10.75 -10.80
N ILE A 364 7.54 9.47 -11.10
CA ILE A 364 6.51 8.44 -11.04
C ILE A 364 5.99 8.28 -9.60
N PHE A 365 6.88 8.24 -8.60
CA PHE A 365 6.46 8.21 -7.20
C PHE A 365 5.64 9.43 -6.80
N GLY A 366 6.04 10.63 -7.23
CA GLY A 366 5.26 11.85 -7.00
C GLY A 366 3.86 11.79 -7.63
N LEU A 367 3.75 11.25 -8.85
CA LEU A 367 2.47 11.08 -9.54
C LEU A 367 1.58 10.01 -8.90
N LEU A 368 2.15 8.99 -8.26
CA LEU A 368 1.40 7.93 -7.59
C LEU A 368 0.71 8.40 -6.30
N VAL A 369 1.20 9.48 -5.67
CA VAL A 369 0.66 9.99 -4.39
C VAL A 369 -0.36 11.13 -4.53
N ILE A 370 -0.72 11.51 -5.77
CA ILE A 370 -1.73 12.53 -6.05
C ILE A 370 -3.02 11.91 -6.60
N PRO A 371 -4.19 12.54 -6.39
CA PRO A 371 -5.42 12.04 -6.96
C PRO A 371 -5.41 12.30 -8.47
N LYS A 372 -5.93 11.35 -9.26
CA LYS A 372 -6.04 11.45 -10.73
C LYS A 372 -7.47 11.21 -11.22
N THR A 373 -8.44 11.43 -10.33
CA THR A 373 -9.89 11.29 -10.60
C THR A 373 -10.47 12.45 -11.43
N TYR A 374 -9.64 13.36 -11.94
CA TYR A 374 -10.07 14.56 -12.67
C TYR A 374 -10.96 14.27 -13.88
N PHE A 375 -10.76 13.14 -14.54
CA PHE A 375 -11.53 12.77 -15.73
C PHE A 375 -12.41 11.56 -15.41
N THR A 376 -13.64 11.61 -15.89
CA THR A 376 -14.60 10.51 -15.81
C THR A 376 -15.16 10.28 -17.21
N THR A 377 -15.22 9.03 -17.65
CA THR A 377 -15.83 8.67 -18.94
C THR A 377 -17.36 8.82 -18.87
N PRO A 378 -18.08 8.86 -20.02
CA PRO A 378 -19.54 8.86 -20.02
C PRO A 378 -20.16 7.68 -19.25
N GLU A 379 -19.46 6.54 -19.20
CA GLU A 379 -19.86 5.34 -18.45
C GLU A 379 -19.61 5.45 -16.94
N GLY A 380 -19.06 6.57 -16.46
CA GLY A 380 -18.79 6.80 -15.03
C GLY A 380 -17.44 6.24 -14.54
N ILE A 381 -16.52 5.86 -15.45
CA ILE A 381 -15.20 5.33 -15.11
C ILE A 381 -14.23 6.47 -14.85
N ASN A 382 -13.61 6.51 -13.68
CA ASN A 382 -12.55 7.44 -13.38
C ASN A 382 -11.20 6.94 -13.90
N TRP A 383 -10.31 7.88 -14.22
CA TRP A 383 -8.99 7.54 -14.77
C TRP A 383 -7.94 7.20 -13.69
N ASN A 384 -8.27 7.35 -12.41
CA ASN A 384 -7.30 7.21 -11.32
C ASN A 384 -6.70 5.81 -11.30
N SER A 385 -7.55 4.79 -11.26
CA SER A 385 -7.12 3.40 -11.16
C SER A 385 -6.32 2.96 -12.39
N LEU A 386 -6.75 3.35 -13.61
CA LEU A 386 -6.00 3.03 -14.84
C LEU A 386 -4.60 3.66 -14.84
N ILE A 387 -4.50 4.94 -14.48
CA ILE A 387 -3.21 5.64 -14.49
C ILE A 387 -2.30 5.10 -13.39
N ASN A 388 -2.81 4.81 -12.20
CA ASN A 388 -2.03 4.21 -11.11
C ASN A 388 -1.51 2.81 -11.48
N ILE A 389 -2.36 1.95 -12.06
CA ILE A 389 -1.94 0.65 -12.60
C ILE A 389 -0.80 0.84 -13.60
N LEU A 390 -0.95 1.75 -14.58
CA LEU A 390 0.07 2.00 -15.59
C LEU A 390 1.38 2.51 -14.96
N LEU A 391 1.31 3.50 -14.07
CA LEU A 391 2.47 4.08 -13.41
C LEU A 391 3.24 3.04 -12.58
N MET A 392 2.55 2.21 -11.78
CA MET A 392 3.19 1.14 -11.01
C MET A 392 3.77 0.06 -11.92
N THR A 393 3.09 -0.28 -13.02
CA THR A 393 3.59 -1.24 -14.01
C THR A 393 4.88 -0.74 -14.66
N VAL A 394 4.88 0.52 -15.11
CA VAL A 394 6.05 1.18 -15.70
C VAL A 394 7.17 1.24 -14.67
N LEU A 395 6.90 1.63 -13.43
CA LEU A 395 7.91 1.68 -12.37
C LEU A 395 8.56 0.31 -12.11
N CYS A 396 7.76 -0.74 -11.96
CA CYS A 396 8.26 -2.11 -11.81
C CYS A 396 9.07 -2.57 -13.03
N GLY A 397 8.60 -2.25 -14.25
CA GLY A 397 9.32 -2.54 -15.48
C GLY A 397 10.66 -1.83 -15.58
N LEU A 398 10.71 -0.54 -15.21
CA LEU A 398 11.94 0.25 -15.18
C LEU A 398 12.95 -0.30 -14.18
N ILE A 399 12.51 -0.70 -12.99
CA ILE A 399 13.36 -1.37 -11.98
C ILE A 399 14.02 -2.61 -12.58
N ILE A 400 13.23 -3.45 -13.25
CA ILE A 400 13.72 -4.68 -13.86
C ILE A 400 14.74 -4.39 -14.97
N LEU A 401 14.43 -3.43 -15.86
CA LEU A 401 15.28 -3.02 -16.98
C LEU A 401 16.59 -2.37 -16.53
N ASP A 402 16.56 -1.51 -15.51
CA ASP A 402 17.73 -0.80 -14.96
C ASP A 402 18.83 -1.80 -14.56
N ARG A 403 18.44 -2.90 -13.89
CA ARG A 403 19.37 -3.96 -13.49
C ARG A 403 19.99 -4.71 -14.67
N PHE A 404 19.21 -5.00 -15.71
CA PHE A 404 19.72 -5.69 -16.90
C PHE A 404 20.72 -4.83 -17.68
N VAL A 405 20.47 -3.53 -17.80
CA VAL A 405 21.38 -2.58 -18.46
C VAL A 405 22.70 -2.48 -17.68
N LEU A 406 22.64 -2.39 -16.35
CA LEU A 406 23.83 -2.37 -15.49
C LEU A 406 24.67 -3.65 -15.63
N SER A 407 24.03 -4.82 -15.61
CA SER A 407 24.72 -6.11 -15.75
C SER A 407 25.43 -6.23 -17.10
N ARG A 408 24.80 -5.81 -18.22
CA ARG A 408 25.42 -5.86 -19.55
C ARG A 408 26.65 -4.97 -19.66
N ARG A 409 26.64 -3.79 -19.03
CA ARG A 409 27.78 -2.87 -19.04
C ARG A 409 28.96 -3.41 -18.25
N GLN A 410 28.72 -4.01 -17.08
CA GLN A 410 29.77 -4.67 -16.30
C GLN A 410 30.42 -5.81 -17.09
N THR A 411 29.63 -6.64 -17.78
CA THR A 411 30.18 -7.71 -18.63
C THR A 411 30.91 -7.18 -19.87
N ALA A 412 30.50 -6.03 -20.42
CA ALA A 412 31.18 -5.40 -21.54
C ALA A 412 32.53 -4.79 -21.14
N SER A 413 32.61 -4.07 -20.02
CA SER A 413 33.87 -3.51 -19.48
C SER A 413 34.88 -4.61 -19.13
N ILE A 414 34.44 -5.71 -18.52
CA ILE A 414 35.29 -6.89 -18.27
C ILE A 414 35.83 -7.49 -19.58
N LYS A 415 35.08 -7.40 -20.68
CA LYS A 415 35.51 -7.91 -21.99
C LYS A 415 36.42 -6.94 -22.76
N THR A 416 36.30 -5.64 -22.53
CA THR A 416 37.12 -4.63 -23.22
C THR A 416 38.42 -4.30 -22.47
N GLY A 417 38.59 -4.77 -21.23
CA GLY A 417 39.78 -4.49 -20.43
C GLY A 417 39.91 -3.04 -19.97
N GLU A 418 38.84 -2.24 -20.18
CA GLU A 418 38.72 -0.90 -19.63
C GLU A 418 38.12 -1.01 -18.23
N ASP A 419 39.00 -1.21 -17.25
CA ASP A 419 38.75 -0.80 -15.88
C ASP A 419 38.87 0.73 -15.85
N GLU A 420 37.75 1.45 -15.89
CA GLU A 420 37.75 2.88 -15.54
C GLU A 420 37.66 3.06 -14.00
N PRO A 421 38.40 4.04 -13.44
CA PRO A 421 38.49 4.29 -12.00
C PRO A 421 37.20 4.82 -11.35
#